data_AF-A0A3U9SH36-F1
#
_entry.id   AF-A0A3U9SH36-F1
#
_cell.length_a   1.000
_cell.length_b   1.000
_cell.length_c   1.000
_cell.angle_alpha   90.00
_cell.angle_beta   90.00
_cell.angle_gamma   90.00
#
_symmetry.space_group_name_H-M   'P 1'
#
loop_
_entity.id
_entity.type
_entity.pdbx_description
1 polymer ?
#
loop_
_entity_poly.entity_id
_entity_poly.type
_entity_poly.pdbx_seq_one_letter_code
_entity_poly.pdbx_strand_id
1 'polypeptide(L)'
;MFLILPLKANIIPSISLPDKLSESKYSVRMLRIDARIDYRVETPECKNVKFNDYFFLNENIKDLNDKNHVYDPEFYPITLWSCSYSREVYDVGEYGSHIQHIVFDKNKKIWVIDDDATKTNNKFKPSVLYNISSVNAQGFLIIDENISEMDKTIYEDDNIKKKFYFCMIDGSYALCGAGSLIRKIDNQLIDFTPYILKSLESMEIGVN
;
A
#
# COMPACT_ATOMS: atom_id res chain seq x y z
N MET A 1 26.88 -10.93 21.89
CA MET A 1 26.51 -9.87 20.93
C MET A 1 25.92 -10.56 19.71
N PHE A 2 24.60 -10.73 19.67
CA PHE A 2 23.94 -11.31 18.50
C PHE A 2 23.88 -10.22 17.43
N LEU A 3 24.60 -10.41 16.31
CA LEU A 3 24.34 -9.65 15.09
C LEU A 3 22.94 -10.04 14.62
N ILE A 4 21.95 -9.21 14.91
CA ILE A 4 20.67 -9.26 14.21
C ILE A 4 20.98 -8.76 12.80
N LEU A 5 21.14 -9.69 11.85
CA LEU A 5 21.12 -9.33 10.44
C LEU A 5 19.79 -8.59 10.20
N PRO A 6 19.79 -7.40 9.58
CA PRO A 6 18.54 -6.74 9.25
C PRO A 6 17.71 -7.72 8.41
N LEU A 7 16.49 -7.99 8.85
CA LEU A 7 15.57 -8.82 8.09
C LEU A 7 15.43 -8.13 6.73
N LYS A 8 15.88 -8.79 5.65
CA LYS A 8 15.67 -8.24 4.32
C LYS A 8 14.17 -8.20 4.08
N ALA A 9 13.69 -7.05 3.62
CA ALA A 9 12.31 -6.93 3.17
C ALA A 9 12.01 -8.00 2.09
N ASN A 10 10.79 -8.52 2.11
CA ASN A 10 10.36 -9.61 1.27
C ASN A 10 8.88 -9.45 0.89
N ILE A 11 8.57 -9.68 -0.39
CA ILE A 11 7.21 -9.67 -0.91
C ILE A 11 6.91 -11.04 -1.53
N ILE A 12 5.79 -11.63 -1.13
CA ILE A 12 5.33 -12.92 -1.61
C ILE A 12 3.92 -12.76 -2.20
N PRO A 13 3.70 -13.11 -3.48
CA PRO A 13 4.67 -13.65 -4.44
C PRO A 13 5.71 -12.61 -4.89
N SER A 14 6.88 -13.08 -5.32
CA SER A 14 7.94 -12.21 -5.85
C SER A 14 7.47 -11.45 -7.09
N ILE A 15 7.92 -10.20 -7.24
CA ILE A 15 7.60 -9.36 -8.39
C ILE A 15 8.82 -9.07 -9.25
N SER A 16 8.61 -8.96 -10.56
CA SER A 16 9.56 -8.32 -11.47
C SER A 16 9.20 -6.86 -11.63
N LEU A 17 10.11 -5.96 -11.29
CA LEU A 17 9.94 -4.53 -11.52
C LEU A 17 10.07 -4.23 -13.03
N PRO A 18 9.26 -3.32 -13.59
CA PRO A 18 9.41 -2.94 -14.99
C PRO A 18 10.71 -2.15 -15.19
N ASP A 19 11.36 -2.31 -16.36
CA ASP A 19 12.66 -1.71 -16.69
C ASP A 19 12.72 -0.18 -16.54
N LYS A 20 11.57 0.50 -16.63
CA LYS A 20 11.45 1.95 -16.49
C LYS A 20 11.41 2.42 -15.02
N LEU A 21 11.18 1.53 -14.06
CA LEU A 21 11.23 1.86 -12.64
C LEU A 21 12.70 1.96 -12.21
N SER A 22 13.17 3.19 -12.03
CA SER A 22 14.50 3.43 -11.51
C SER A 22 14.52 3.23 -10.00
N GLU A 23 15.26 2.23 -9.52
CA GLU A 23 15.40 1.95 -8.08
C GLU A 23 15.99 3.12 -7.28
N SER A 24 16.69 4.05 -7.94
CA SER A 24 17.27 5.25 -7.35
C SER A 24 16.33 6.46 -7.32
N LYS A 25 15.15 6.38 -7.93
CA LYS A 25 14.20 7.50 -8.04
C LYS A 25 13.02 7.30 -7.09
N TYR A 26 13.18 7.82 -5.87
CA TYR A 26 12.16 7.82 -4.82
C TYR A 26 12.31 9.08 -3.95
N SER A 27 11.25 9.40 -3.22
CA SER A 27 11.27 10.44 -2.20
C SER A 27 11.26 9.78 -0.83
N VAL A 28 12.27 10.06 0.01
CA VAL A 28 12.22 9.60 1.41
C VAL A 28 11.10 10.36 2.10
N ARG A 29 10.07 9.64 2.52
CA ARG A 29 8.92 10.20 3.23
C ARG A 29 8.99 9.88 4.69
N MET A 30 8.61 10.87 5.49
CA MET A 30 8.15 10.67 6.84
C MET A 30 6.68 11.06 6.85
N LEU A 31 5.77 10.14 7.15
CA LEU A 31 4.38 10.51 7.42
C LEU A 31 4.37 11.27 8.73
N ARG A 32 4.47 12.60 8.64
CA ARG A 32 4.23 13.50 9.77
C ARG A 32 2.79 14.00 9.68
N ILE A 33 2.34 14.66 10.74
CA ILE A 33 0.95 15.01 11.09
C ILE A 33 0.13 15.72 9.98
N ASP A 34 0.74 16.13 8.87
CA ASP A 34 0.13 16.84 7.73
C ASP A 34 -0.37 15.95 6.58
N ALA A 35 -0.06 14.65 6.57
CA ALA A 35 -0.77 13.72 5.69
C ALA A 35 -2.24 13.64 6.11
N ARG A 36 -3.18 13.72 5.14
CA ARG A 36 -4.61 13.47 5.38
C ARG A 36 -4.83 11.98 5.70
N ILE A 37 -4.45 11.58 6.90
CA ILE A 37 -4.68 10.26 7.47
C ILE A 37 -6.05 10.29 8.14
N ASP A 38 -6.94 9.39 7.72
CA ASP A 38 -8.18 9.11 8.42
C ASP A 38 -7.85 8.27 9.66
N TYR A 39 -7.65 8.95 10.79
CA TYR A 39 -7.36 8.30 12.06
C TYR A 39 -8.65 7.70 12.64
N ARG A 40 -8.86 6.39 12.45
CA ARG A 40 -9.81 5.62 13.27
C ARG A 40 -9.32 5.51 14.72
N VAL A 41 -8.00 5.53 14.91
CA VAL A 41 -7.32 5.67 16.21
C VAL A 41 -6.17 6.68 16.05
N GLU A 42 -6.18 7.77 16.82
CA GLU A 42 -5.03 8.68 16.87
C GLU A 42 -3.91 8.11 17.74
N THR A 43 -2.76 7.79 17.15
CA THR A 43 -1.61 7.26 17.91
C THR A 43 -0.27 7.74 17.35
N PRO A 44 0.73 8.08 18.20
CA PRO A 44 2.08 8.47 17.75
C PRO A 44 2.80 7.45 16.86
N GLU A 45 2.47 6.18 16.98
CA GLU A 45 3.17 5.07 16.33
C GLU A 45 2.87 5.02 14.83
N CYS A 46 1.63 5.30 14.41
CA CYS A 46 1.30 5.55 13.00
C CYS A 46 1.76 6.93 12.50
N LYS A 47 2.20 7.83 13.39
CA LYS A 47 2.70 9.19 13.07
C LYS A 47 4.23 9.23 12.85
N ASN A 48 4.90 8.09 13.03
CA ASN A 48 6.35 7.94 12.92
C ASN A 48 6.69 6.86 11.90
N VAL A 49 6.36 7.10 10.63
CA VAL A 49 6.56 6.12 9.55
C VAL A 49 7.52 6.70 8.55
N LYS A 50 8.56 5.95 8.21
CA LYS A 50 9.54 6.31 7.18
C LYS A 50 9.54 5.28 6.07
N PHE A 51 9.53 5.74 4.83
CA PHE A 51 9.61 4.85 3.68
C PHE A 51 10.15 5.59 2.45
N ASN A 52 10.69 4.85 1.50
CA ASN A 52 11.02 5.35 0.18
C ASN A 52 9.75 5.33 -0.65
N ASP A 53 9.13 6.48 -0.85
CA ASP A 53 7.92 6.60 -1.65
C ASP A 53 8.31 6.68 -3.12
N TYR A 54 8.14 5.56 -3.82
CA TYR A 54 8.36 5.44 -5.26
C TYR A 54 7.17 6.02 -6.02
N PHE A 55 7.45 6.78 -7.06
CA PHE A 55 6.44 7.50 -7.84
C PHE A 55 6.79 7.53 -9.32
N PHE A 56 5.78 7.82 -10.14
CA PHE A 56 5.99 7.96 -11.57
C PHE A 56 6.61 9.34 -11.86
N LEU A 57 7.80 9.31 -12.46
CA LEU A 57 8.47 10.52 -12.95
C LEU A 57 8.05 10.80 -14.37
N ASN A 58 7.21 11.81 -14.52
CA ASN A 58 6.94 12.40 -15.82
C ASN A 58 8.20 13.14 -16.31
N GLU A 59 8.57 12.94 -17.57
CA GLU A 59 9.73 13.58 -18.21
C GLU A 59 9.63 15.12 -18.22
N ASN A 60 8.41 15.65 -18.08
CA ASN A 60 8.14 17.08 -17.98
C ASN A 60 8.42 17.68 -16.58
N ILE A 61 8.62 16.84 -15.55
CA ILE A 61 8.95 17.29 -14.18
C ILE A 61 10.47 17.36 -14.05
N LYS A 62 11.01 18.59 -14.11
CA LYS A 62 12.46 18.84 -14.20
C LYS A 62 13.19 18.87 -12.86
N ASP A 63 12.49 18.99 -11.72
CA ASP A 63 13.17 19.20 -10.43
C ASP A 63 12.50 18.48 -9.27
N LEU A 64 13.10 17.37 -8.84
CA LEU A 64 12.77 16.67 -7.60
C LEU A 64 13.39 17.31 -6.35
N ASN A 65 14.34 18.22 -6.54
CA ASN A 65 15.10 18.84 -5.47
C ASN A 65 14.51 20.18 -5.01
N ASP A 66 13.38 20.61 -5.59
CA ASP A 66 12.68 21.77 -5.06
C ASP A 66 12.07 21.40 -3.71
N LYS A 67 12.60 22.00 -2.63
CA LYS A 67 12.05 21.85 -1.27
C LYS A 67 10.61 22.36 -1.16
N ASN A 68 10.13 23.07 -2.20
CA ASN A 68 8.74 23.52 -2.34
C ASN A 68 7.92 22.65 -3.30
N HIS A 69 8.42 21.50 -3.79
CA HIS A 69 7.58 20.56 -4.54
C HIS A 69 6.52 20.02 -3.60
N VAL A 70 5.37 20.68 -3.64
CA VAL A 70 4.13 20.26 -3.00
C VAL A 70 3.88 18.84 -3.46
N TYR A 71 3.60 17.95 -2.50
CA TYR A 71 3.08 16.62 -2.78
C TYR A 71 1.94 16.75 -3.79
N ASP A 72 2.18 16.36 -5.03
CA ASP A 72 1.12 16.21 -6.00
C ASP A 72 0.63 14.75 -5.92
N PRO A 73 -0.56 14.52 -5.34
CA PRO A 73 -1.11 13.17 -5.15
C PRO A 73 -1.21 12.38 -6.46
N GLU A 74 -1.25 13.06 -7.61
CA GLU A 74 -1.39 12.43 -8.92
C GLU A 74 -0.24 11.48 -9.24
N PHE A 75 0.97 11.76 -8.75
CA PHE A 75 2.17 10.93 -9.03
C PHE A 75 2.41 9.82 -8.00
N TYR A 76 1.72 9.82 -6.86
CA TYR A 76 1.95 8.88 -5.77
C TYR A 76 0.82 7.84 -5.64
N PRO A 77 1.14 6.56 -5.41
CA PRO A 77 0.13 5.51 -5.38
C PRO A 77 -0.84 5.65 -4.19
N ILE A 78 -0.35 6.02 -3.01
CA ILE A 78 -1.13 6.01 -1.77
C ILE A 78 -1.84 7.35 -1.61
N THR A 79 -3.17 7.33 -1.72
CA THR A 79 -4.00 8.53 -1.63
C THR A 79 -4.80 8.60 -0.34
N LEU A 80 -5.02 7.44 0.29
CA LEU A 80 -5.74 7.32 1.54
C LEU A 80 -4.87 6.58 2.55
N TRP A 81 -4.95 7.03 3.79
CA TRP A 81 -4.24 6.44 4.92
C TRP A 81 -5.21 6.27 6.07
N SER A 82 -5.08 5.18 6.81
CA SER A 82 -5.79 4.97 8.05
C SER A 82 -4.90 4.28 9.07
N CYS A 83 -5.19 4.52 10.35
CA CYS A 83 -4.51 3.85 11.46
C CYS A 83 -5.53 3.15 12.34
N SER A 84 -5.24 1.89 12.69
CA SER A 84 -6.05 1.04 13.56
C SER A 84 -5.17 0.23 14.52
N TYR A 85 -5.79 -0.49 15.45
CA TYR A 85 -5.06 -1.44 16.29
C TYR A 85 -4.73 -2.70 15.50
N SER A 86 -3.50 -3.22 15.66
CA SER A 86 -3.06 -4.44 14.98
C SER A 86 -3.95 -5.65 15.29
N ARG A 87 -4.56 -5.65 16.48
CA ARG A 87 -5.51 -6.68 16.89
C ARG A 87 -6.72 -6.77 15.96
N GLU A 88 -7.23 -5.66 15.46
CA GLU A 88 -8.37 -5.66 14.53
C GLU A 88 -7.98 -6.42 13.25
N VAL A 89 -6.80 -6.08 12.70
CA VAL A 89 -6.29 -6.72 11.48
C VAL A 89 -5.95 -8.21 11.69
N TYR A 90 -5.43 -8.59 12.87
CA TYR A 90 -5.04 -9.98 13.15
C TYR A 90 -6.19 -10.90 13.57
N ASP A 91 -7.12 -10.40 14.39
CA ASP A 91 -8.16 -11.23 15.00
C ASP A 91 -9.46 -11.19 14.20
N VAL A 92 -9.81 -10.04 13.61
CA VAL A 92 -11.03 -9.89 12.80
C VAL A 92 -10.73 -10.09 11.32
N GLY A 93 -9.67 -9.45 10.83
CA GLY A 93 -9.36 -9.39 9.40
C GLY A 93 -9.83 -8.08 8.77
N GLU A 94 -9.57 -7.95 7.47
CA GLU A 94 -9.81 -6.72 6.72
C GLU A 94 -10.53 -7.02 5.40
N TYR A 95 -11.45 -6.13 5.03
CA TYR A 95 -12.10 -6.19 3.72
C TYR A 95 -11.25 -5.39 2.72
N GLY A 96 -10.40 -6.10 1.98
CA GLY A 96 -9.61 -5.50 0.90
C GLY A 96 -10.46 -5.02 -0.28
N SER A 97 -11.70 -5.50 -0.37
CA SER A 97 -12.76 -5.04 -1.26
C SER A 97 -14.13 -5.36 -0.65
N HIS A 98 -15.21 -4.94 -1.31
CA HIS A 98 -16.58 -5.27 -0.90
C HIS A 98 -16.92 -6.77 -0.99
N ILE A 99 -16.03 -7.60 -1.54
CA ILE A 99 -16.28 -9.02 -1.82
C ILE A 99 -15.22 -9.99 -1.28
N GLN A 100 -14.12 -9.49 -0.70
CA GLN A 100 -13.00 -10.33 -0.26
C GLN A 100 -12.55 -9.99 1.15
N HIS A 101 -12.56 -11.02 1.99
CA HIS A 101 -12.13 -10.93 3.37
C HIS A 101 -10.72 -11.51 3.53
N ILE A 102 -9.80 -10.67 4.01
CA ILE A 102 -8.40 -11.01 4.23
C ILE A 102 -8.22 -11.31 5.71
N VAL A 103 -7.75 -12.51 6.02
CA VAL A 103 -7.53 -12.98 7.39
C VAL A 103 -6.09 -13.43 7.58
N PHE A 104 -5.62 -13.38 8.82
CA PHE A 104 -4.30 -13.88 9.17
C PHE A 104 -4.35 -15.38 9.53
N ASP A 105 -3.69 -16.22 8.74
CA ASP A 105 -3.48 -17.63 9.05
C ASP A 105 -2.40 -17.75 10.13
N LYS A 106 -2.82 -17.93 11.40
CA LYS A 106 -1.92 -18.03 12.55
C LYS A 106 -0.92 -19.19 12.47
N ASN A 107 -1.25 -20.27 11.75
CA ASN A 107 -0.38 -21.43 11.61
C ASN A 107 0.74 -21.15 10.59
N LYS A 108 0.37 -20.57 9.44
CA LYS A 108 1.33 -20.25 8.37
C LYS A 108 2.03 -18.90 8.58
N LYS A 109 1.50 -18.07 9.48
CA LYS A 109 1.95 -16.70 9.77
C LYS A 109 1.94 -15.81 8.53
N ILE A 110 0.89 -15.91 7.73
CA ILE A 110 0.67 -15.12 6.50
C ILE A 110 -0.80 -14.72 6.41
N TRP A 111 -1.08 -13.66 5.68
CA TRP A 111 -2.43 -13.28 5.27
C TRP A 111 -2.89 -14.13 4.08
N VAL A 112 -4.17 -14.49 4.11
CA VAL A 112 -4.87 -15.28 3.09
C VAL A 112 -6.25 -14.68 2.84
N ILE A 113 -6.84 -14.99 1.68
CA ILE A 113 -8.24 -14.64 1.38
C ILE A 113 -9.13 -15.80 1.85
N ASP A 114 -9.95 -15.56 2.88
CA ASP A 114 -10.82 -16.56 3.52
C ASP A 114 -12.17 -16.69 2.81
N ASP A 115 -12.82 -15.54 2.58
CA ASP A 115 -14.04 -15.46 1.79
C ASP A 115 -13.71 -14.76 0.46
N ASP A 116 -13.83 -15.51 -0.63
CA ASP A 116 -13.52 -15.04 -1.97
C ASP A 116 -14.72 -15.32 -2.86
N ALA A 117 -15.62 -14.33 -2.96
CA ALA A 117 -16.83 -14.44 -3.80
C ALA A 117 -16.51 -14.77 -5.27
N THR A 118 -15.25 -14.56 -5.71
CA THR A 118 -14.78 -14.94 -7.05
C THR A 118 -14.72 -16.46 -7.26
N LYS A 119 -14.52 -17.24 -6.18
CA LYS A 119 -14.50 -18.72 -6.24
C LYS A 119 -15.87 -19.31 -6.57
N THR A 120 -16.94 -18.58 -6.25
CA THR A 120 -18.33 -19.04 -6.40
C THR A 120 -19.10 -18.28 -7.47
N ASN A 121 -18.59 -17.12 -7.93
CA ASN A 121 -19.25 -16.29 -8.93
C ASN A 121 -18.26 -15.80 -10.01
N ASN A 122 -18.41 -16.34 -11.21
CA ASN A 122 -17.59 -16.06 -12.39
C ASN A 122 -17.68 -14.62 -12.93
N LYS A 123 -18.56 -13.78 -12.38
CA LYS A 123 -18.64 -12.36 -12.73
C LYS A 123 -17.50 -11.54 -12.11
N PHE A 124 -16.92 -12.01 -11.01
CA PHE A 124 -15.85 -11.31 -10.33
C PHE A 124 -14.48 -11.82 -10.75
N LYS A 125 -13.53 -10.91 -10.87
CA LYS A 125 -12.13 -11.23 -11.16
C LYS A 125 -11.41 -11.61 -9.86
N PRO A 126 -10.56 -12.65 -9.86
CA PRO A 126 -9.70 -12.95 -8.72
C PRO A 126 -8.78 -11.78 -8.38
N SER A 127 -8.64 -11.48 -7.10
CA SER A 127 -7.70 -10.46 -6.61
C SER A 127 -6.33 -11.05 -6.34
N VAL A 128 -5.33 -10.18 -6.31
CA VAL A 128 -3.95 -10.59 -6.04
C VAL A 128 -3.56 -10.14 -4.63
N LEU A 129 -3.21 -11.10 -3.77
CA LEU A 129 -2.74 -10.84 -2.42
C LEU A 129 -1.22 -11.00 -2.34
N TYR A 130 -0.57 -9.98 -1.80
CA TYR A 130 0.84 -9.96 -1.47
C TYR A 130 1.01 -9.96 0.05
N ASN A 131 1.82 -10.86 0.56
CA ASN A 131 2.34 -10.81 1.92
C ASN A 131 3.64 -10.01 1.90
N ILE A 132 3.77 -9.08 2.84
CA ILE A 132 4.86 -8.12 2.89
C ILE A 132 5.55 -8.25 4.24
N SER A 133 6.86 -8.36 4.21
CA SER A 133 7.71 -8.15 5.38
C SER A 133 8.67 -7.03 5.04
N SER A 134 8.74 -6.00 5.86
CA SER A 134 9.69 -4.90 5.75
C SER A 134 10.72 -4.98 6.88
N VAL A 135 11.43 -3.89 7.15
CA VAL A 135 12.54 -3.86 8.13
C VAL A 135 12.07 -4.25 9.54
N ASN A 136 10.97 -3.65 10.01
CA ASN A 136 10.39 -3.92 11.34
C ASN A 136 8.87 -4.12 11.33
N ALA A 137 8.24 -4.08 10.15
CA ALA A 137 6.80 -4.29 10.01
C ALA A 137 6.50 -5.50 9.12
N GLN A 138 5.31 -6.04 9.28
CA GLN A 138 4.77 -7.08 8.39
C GLN A 138 3.33 -6.77 8.07
N GLY A 139 2.84 -7.31 6.95
CA GLY A 139 1.53 -6.94 6.49
C GLY A 139 1.14 -7.62 5.19
N PHE A 140 0.16 -7.02 4.55
CA PHE A 140 -0.31 -7.46 3.26
C PHE A 140 -0.67 -6.29 2.38
N LEU A 141 -0.71 -6.53 1.07
CA LEU A 141 -1.35 -5.68 0.08
C LEU A 141 -2.26 -6.54 -0.79
N ILE A 142 -3.50 -6.11 -1.00
CA ILE A 142 -4.41 -6.69 -1.99
C ILE A 142 -4.56 -5.75 -3.18
N ILE A 143 -4.61 -6.32 -4.37
CA ILE A 143 -4.95 -5.64 -5.62
C ILE A 143 -6.29 -6.16 -6.09
N ASP A 144 -7.22 -5.25 -6.31
CA ASP A 144 -8.58 -5.56 -6.74
C ASP A 144 -8.94 -4.81 -8.03
N GLU A 145 -9.56 -5.52 -8.97
CA GLU A 145 -10.10 -4.99 -10.23
C GLU A 145 -11.63 -4.97 -10.25
N ASN A 146 -12.29 -5.43 -9.19
CA ASN A 146 -13.75 -5.42 -9.04
C ASN A 146 -14.21 -4.06 -8.49
N ILE A 147 -14.21 -3.06 -9.37
CA ILE A 147 -14.56 -1.69 -9.04
C ILE A 147 -16.08 -1.52 -8.87
N SER A 148 -16.49 -1.01 -7.71
CA SER A 148 -17.87 -0.65 -7.39
C SER A 148 -18.16 0.84 -7.65
N GLU A 149 -19.44 1.23 -7.70
CA GLU A 149 -19.82 2.66 -7.76
C GLU A 149 -19.37 3.43 -6.51
N MET A 150 -19.27 2.76 -5.36
CA MET A 150 -18.73 3.36 -4.14
C MET A 150 -17.25 3.70 -4.30
N ASP A 151 -16.47 2.84 -4.97
CA ASP A 151 -15.05 3.10 -5.23
C ASP A 151 -14.87 4.36 -6.09
N LYS A 152 -15.65 4.50 -7.17
CA LYS A 152 -15.62 5.71 -8.02
C LYS A 152 -15.88 6.97 -7.22
N THR A 153 -16.80 6.89 -6.26
CA THR A 153 -17.12 8.02 -5.36
C THR A 153 -15.98 8.32 -4.38
N ILE A 154 -15.40 7.29 -3.75
CA ILE A 154 -14.31 7.45 -2.78
C ILE A 154 -13.04 8.03 -3.43
N TYR A 155 -12.71 7.58 -4.63
CA TYR A 155 -11.51 8.00 -5.35
C TYR A 155 -11.74 9.20 -6.27
N GLU A 156 -12.97 9.71 -6.36
CA GLU A 156 -13.37 10.78 -7.28
C GLU A 156 -12.93 10.50 -8.74
N ASP A 157 -12.99 9.22 -9.16
CA ASP A 157 -12.53 8.74 -10.47
C ASP A 157 -13.51 7.70 -11.06
N ASP A 158 -14.36 8.15 -11.99
CA ASP A 158 -15.31 7.30 -12.71
C ASP A 158 -14.63 6.25 -13.61
N ASN A 159 -13.34 6.44 -13.92
CA ASN A 159 -12.57 5.60 -14.81
C ASN A 159 -11.62 4.65 -14.08
N ILE A 160 -11.67 4.59 -12.74
CA ILE A 160 -10.84 3.68 -11.96
C ILE A 160 -11.07 2.23 -12.42
N LYS A 161 -9.97 1.51 -12.63
CA LYS A 161 -9.98 0.12 -13.13
C LYS A 161 -9.37 -0.89 -12.17
N LYS A 162 -8.53 -0.39 -11.26
CA LYS A 162 -7.68 -1.21 -10.41
C LYS A 162 -7.32 -0.39 -9.18
N LYS A 163 -7.49 -0.98 -8.01
CA LYS A 163 -7.18 -0.35 -6.72
C LYS A 163 -6.33 -1.26 -5.88
N PHE A 164 -5.75 -0.72 -4.82
CA PHE A 164 -5.12 -1.50 -3.78
C PHE A 164 -5.59 -1.09 -2.39
N TYR A 165 -5.46 -2.03 -1.46
CA TYR A 165 -5.53 -1.80 -0.03
C TYR A 165 -4.40 -2.56 0.63
N PHE A 166 -3.76 -1.96 1.63
CA PHE A 166 -2.71 -2.62 2.39
C PHE A 166 -2.83 -2.28 3.87
N CYS A 167 -2.26 -3.12 4.72
CA CYS A 167 -1.98 -2.82 6.11
C CYS A 167 -0.58 -3.31 6.46
N MET A 168 0.23 -2.43 7.04
CA MET A 168 1.55 -2.73 7.61
C MET A 168 1.46 -2.61 9.12
N ILE A 169 2.00 -3.60 9.83
CA ILE A 169 1.81 -3.78 11.26
C ILE A 169 3.16 -3.82 11.95
N ASP A 170 3.30 -3.00 13.00
CA ASP A 170 4.38 -3.08 13.98
C ASP A 170 3.79 -3.03 15.39
N GLY A 171 4.08 -4.06 16.20
CA GLY A 171 3.56 -4.20 17.55
C GLY A 171 2.02 -4.11 17.63
N SER A 172 1.53 -3.08 18.33
CA SER A 172 0.11 -2.90 18.65
C SER A 172 -0.69 -2.13 17.59
N TYR A 173 -0.05 -1.66 16.52
CA TYR A 173 -0.67 -0.74 15.58
C TYR A 173 -0.54 -1.20 14.14
N ALA A 174 -1.56 -0.89 13.34
CA ALA A 174 -1.60 -1.15 11.92
C ALA A 174 -1.77 0.19 11.18
N LEU A 175 -0.83 0.48 10.29
CA LEU A 175 -0.94 1.55 9.32
C LEU A 175 -1.47 0.94 8.01
N CYS A 176 -2.66 1.34 7.62
CA CYS A 176 -3.28 0.91 6.39
C CYS A 176 -3.34 2.06 5.38
N GLY A 177 -3.46 1.71 4.11
CA GLY A 177 -3.59 2.69 3.05
C GLY A 177 -4.22 2.12 1.79
N ALA A 178 -4.70 3.01 0.94
CA ALA A 178 -5.41 2.66 -0.27
C ALA A 178 -5.15 3.68 -1.39
N GLY A 179 -5.45 3.26 -2.62
CA GLY A 179 -5.34 4.13 -3.79
C GLY A 179 -5.73 3.44 -5.10
N SER A 180 -5.92 4.27 -6.13
CA SER A 180 -6.04 3.82 -7.53
C SER A 180 -4.67 3.48 -8.10
N LEU A 181 -4.57 2.33 -8.78
CA LEU A 181 -3.32 1.83 -9.40
C LEU A 181 -3.17 2.21 -10.86
N ILE A 182 -4.25 2.51 -11.58
CA ILE A 182 -4.19 2.81 -13.01
C ILE A 182 -4.61 4.26 -13.20
N ARG A 183 -3.68 5.11 -13.64
CA ARG A 183 -3.96 6.52 -13.90
C ARG A 183 -3.46 6.93 -15.27
N LYS A 184 -4.11 7.94 -15.84
CA LYS A 184 -3.72 8.51 -17.13
C LYS A 184 -2.96 9.81 -16.88
N ILE A 185 -1.64 9.79 -17.09
CA ILE A 185 -0.75 10.95 -16.94
C ILE A 185 -0.16 11.26 -18.31
N ASP A 186 -0.29 12.50 -18.79
CA ASP A 186 0.17 12.93 -20.14
C ASP A 186 -0.23 11.98 -21.27
N ASN A 187 -1.50 11.54 -21.26
CA ASN A 187 -2.06 10.55 -22.18
C ASN A 187 -1.47 9.13 -22.12
N GLN A 188 -0.57 8.84 -21.19
CA GLN A 188 -0.07 7.50 -20.93
C GLN A 188 -0.82 6.85 -19.75
N LEU A 189 -1.24 5.60 -19.92
CA LEU A 189 -1.75 4.79 -18.82
C LEU A 189 -0.57 4.22 -18.03
N ILE A 190 -0.51 4.56 -16.74
CA ILE A 190 0.54 4.13 -15.82
C ILE A 190 -0.06 3.12 -14.83
N ASP A 191 0.61 1.99 -14.64
CA ASP A 191 0.32 1.05 -13.56
C ASP A 191 1.28 1.30 -12.39
N PHE A 192 0.72 1.73 -11.28
CA PHE A 192 1.43 2.04 -10.03
C PHE A 192 1.74 0.81 -9.17
N THR A 193 1.29 -0.39 -9.56
CA THR A 193 1.53 -1.65 -8.82
C THR A 193 3.00 -1.84 -8.40
N PRO A 194 4.00 -1.73 -9.29
CA PRO A 194 5.39 -1.93 -8.89
C PRO A 194 5.90 -0.82 -7.96
N TYR A 195 5.38 0.40 -8.07
CA TYR A 195 5.76 1.53 -7.23
C TYR A 195 5.27 1.32 -5.80
N ILE A 196 4.00 0.97 -5.60
CA ILE A 196 3.47 0.73 -4.25
C ILE A 196 4.16 -0.45 -3.57
N LEU A 197 4.36 -1.56 -4.29
CA LEU A 197 5.03 -2.73 -3.70
C LEU A 197 6.45 -2.37 -3.26
N LYS A 198 7.19 -1.62 -4.08
CA LYS A 198 8.54 -1.18 -3.74
C LYS A 198 8.57 -0.19 -2.56
N SER A 199 7.59 0.71 -2.49
CA SER A 199 7.42 1.61 -1.34
C SER A 199 7.22 0.83 -0.04
N LEU A 200 6.37 -0.20 -0.06
CA LEU A 200 6.09 -1.03 1.14
C LEU A 200 7.28 -1.88 1.58
N GLU A 201 8.15 -2.34 0.67
CA GLU A 201 9.40 -3.03 1.05
C GLU A 201 10.28 -2.17 1.96
N SER A 202 10.30 -0.86 1.72
CA SER A 202 11.16 0.09 2.46
C SER A 202 10.52 0.65 3.72
N MET A 203 9.29 0.26 4.05
CA MET A 203 8.53 0.90 5.11
C MET A 203 9.01 0.49 6.50
N GLU A 204 9.29 1.50 7.32
CA GLU A 204 9.63 1.40 8.74
C GLU A 204 8.55 2.13 9.54
N ILE A 205 7.98 1.47 10.54
CA ILE A 205 6.93 2.03 11.43
C ILE A 205 7.55 2.30 12.81
N GLY A 206 7.07 3.31 13.53
CA GLY A 206 7.56 3.62 14.88
C GLY A 206 9.00 4.15 14.93
N VAL A 207 9.49 4.77 13.85
CA VAL A 207 10.85 5.33 13.79
C VAL A 207 10.95 6.60 14.64
N ASN A 208 11.89 6.64 15.58
CA ASN A 208 12.20 7.79 16.42
C ASN A 208 13.42 8.57 15.92
#